data_AF-A0A8J6P537-F1
#
_entry.id   AF-A0A8J6P537-F1
#
_cell.length_a   1.000
_cell.length_b   1.000
_cell.length_c   1.000
_cell.angle_alpha   90.00
_cell.angle_beta   90.00
_cell.angle_gamma   90.00
#
_symmetry.space_group_name_H-M   'P 1'
#
loop_
_entity.id
_entity.type
_entity.pdbx_description
1 polymer ?
#
loop_
_entity_poly.entity_id
_entity_poly.type
_entity_poly.pdbx_seq_one_letter_code
_entity_poly.pdbx_strand_id
1 'polypeptide(L)'
;MIDKTKIIDTVHERLKKLPDGHYLDLRTYKRNRSVVIVKIDADNLLVIEDGYFNQRFQIKTEKLKKLLKTLLEKEFPRSHKIRLYVMGRFTEDALGRINRKIL
;
A
#
# COMPACT_ATOMS: atom_id res chain seq x y z
N MET A 1 10.25 9.85 4.00
CA MET A 1 8.88 10.37 3.77
C MET A 1 8.84 10.82 2.33
N ILE A 2 7.83 10.42 1.56
CA ILE A 2 7.74 10.65 0.12
C ILE A 2 6.51 11.51 -0.16
N ASP A 3 6.63 12.47 -1.07
CA ASP A 3 5.49 13.29 -1.49
C ASP A 3 4.42 12.46 -2.17
N LYS A 4 3.15 12.81 -1.94
CA LYS A 4 1.97 12.15 -2.54
C LYS A 4 2.05 12.04 -4.06
N THR A 5 2.69 12.99 -4.74
CA THR A 5 2.85 12.95 -6.20
C THR A 5 3.94 11.96 -6.64
N LYS A 6 4.97 11.76 -5.81
CA LYS A 6 6.11 10.87 -6.09
C LYS A 6 5.92 9.45 -5.56
N ILE A 7 5.01 9.25 -4.60
CA ILE A 7 4.77 7.93 -3.99
C ILE A 7 4.39 6.88 -5.03
N ILE A 8 3.62 7.26 -6.04
CA ILE A 8 3.13 6.34 -7.08
C ILE A 8 4.32 5.78 -7.88
N ASP A 9 5.26 6.66 -8.23
CA ASP A 9 6.45 6.28 -8.98
C ASP A 9 7.39 5.42 -8.10
N THR A 10 7.62 5.83 -6.85
CA THR A 10 8.42 5.06 -5.91
C THR A 10 7.84 3.67 -5.62
N VAL A 11 6.52 3.56 -5.45
CA VAL A 11 5.83 2.26 -5.27
C VAL A 11 6.09 1.38 -6.47
N HIS A 12 5.96 1.91 -7.68
CA HIS A 12 6.18 1.16 -8.91
C HIS A 12 7.64 0.68 -9.05
N GLU A 13 8.63 1.55 -8.77
CA GLU A 13 10.04 1.15 -8.75
C GLU A 13 10.34 0.07 -7.70
N ARG A 14 9.73 0.17 -6.51
CA ARG A 14 9.90 -0.81 -5.44
C ARG A 14 9.25 -2.14 -5.79
N LEU A 15 8.06 -2.13 -6.40
CA LEU A 15 7.36 -3.32 -6.87
C LEU A 15 8.13 -4.09 -7.95
N LYS A 16 8.80 -3.36 -8.85
CA LYS A 16 9.68 -3.97 -9.85
C LYS A 16 10.85 -4.73 -9.22
N LYS A 17 11.39 -4.21 -8.12
CA LYS A 17 12.50 -4.82 -7.36
C LYS A 17 12.02 -5.83 -6.31
N LEU A 18 10.72 -5.91 -6.04
CA LEU A 18 10.15 -6.80 -5.03
C LEU A 18 10.03 -8.23 -5.59
N PRO A 19 10.41 -9.26 -4.80
CA PRO A 19 10.02 -10.64 -5.08
C PRO A 19 8.50 -10.82 -5.04
N ASP A 20 8.01 -11.85 -5.71
CA ASP A 20 6.66 -12.37 -5.50
C ASP A 20 6.43 -12.78 -4.03
N GLY A 21 5.19 -12.64 -3.58
CA GLY A 21 4.80 -12.85 -2.20
C GLY A 21 5.26 -11.76 -1.23
N HIS A 22 5.97 -10.72 -1.64
CA HIS A 22 6.34 -9.60 -0.76
C HIS A 22 5.29 -8.48 -0.79
N TYR A 23 5.29 -7.60 0.21
CA TYR A 23 4.35 -6.47 0.27
C TYR A 23 4.98 -5.13 0.61
N LEU A 24 4.31 -4.07 0.17
CA LEU A 24 4.60 -2.69 0.52
C LEU A 24 3.53 -2.20 1.48
N ASP A 25 3.93 -1.54 2.54
CA ASP A 25 3.04 -0.91 3.52
C ASP A 25 3.19 0.61 3.39
N LEU A 26 2.14 1.26 2.91
CA LEU A 26 2.05 2.71 2.83
C LEU A 26 1.29 3.20 4.05
N ARG A 27 1.81 4.18 4.76
CA ARG A 27 1.11 4.79 5.92
C ARG A 27 1.07 6.29 5.84
N THR A 28 0.01 6.85 6.39
CA THR A 28 -0.07 8.29 6.62
C THR A 28 0.90 8.73 7.69
N TYR A 29 1.16 10.04 7.71
CA TYR A 29 1.91 10.69 8.76
C TYR A 29 1.36 10.39 10.17
N LYS A 30 0.03 10.41 10.34
CA LYS A 30 -0.64 10.09 11.62
C LYS A 30 -0.72 8.60 11.94
N ARG A 31 -0.29 7.72 11.02
CA ARG A 31 -0.28 6.25 11.18
C ARG A 31 -1.64 5.63 11.50
N ASN A 32 -2.72 6.36 11.24
CA ASN A 32 -4.10 5.93 11.48
C ASN A 32 -4.78 5.38 10.21
N ARG A 33 -4.06 5.38 9.08
CA ARG A 33 -4.51 4.88 7.80
C ARG A 33 -3.33 4.28 7.04
N SER A 34 -3.56 3.14 6.40
CA SER A 34 -2.57 2.27 5.77
C SER A 34 -3.08 1.78 4.43
N VAL A 35 -2.21 1.70 3.42
CA VAL A 35 -2.49 0.97 2.17
C VAL A 35 -1.38 -0.06 1.99
N VAL A 36 -1.74 -1.33 2.06
CA VAL A 36 -0.86 -2.46 1.84
C VAL A 36 -0.98 -2.91 0.39
N ILE A 37 0.13 -3.15 -0.27
CA ILE A 37 0.18 -3.65 -1.66
C ILE A 37 1.04 -4.91 -1.66
N VAL A 38 0.40 -6.05 -1.84
CA VAL A 38 1.04 -7.36 -1.94
C VAL A 38 1.26 -7.71 -3.39
N LYS A 39 2.48 -8.10 -3.73
CA LYS A 39 2.79 -8.68 -5.04
C LYS A 39 2.46 -10.17 -5.00
N ILE A 40 1.34 -10.55 -5.62
CA ILE A 40 0.93 -11.96 -5.67
C ILE A 40 1.69 -12.68 -6.78
N ASP A 41 1.77 -12.06 -7.94
CA ASP A 41 2.43 -12.58 -9.14
C ASP A 41 3.05 -11.43 -9.96
N ALA A 42 3.63 -11.72 -11.13
CA ALA A 42 4.13 -10.70 -12.06
C ALA A 42 3.02 -9.74 -12.51
N ASP A 43 1.84 -10.29 -12.78
CA ASP A 43 0.69 -9.52 -13.27
C ASP A 43 -0.32 -9.16 -12.18
N ASN A 44 -0.41 -9.96 -11.12
CA ASN A 44 -1.46 -9.84 -10.11
C ASN A 44 -0.94 -9.21 -8.82
N LEU A 45 -1.66 -8.18 -8.36
CA LEU A 45 -1.40 -7.47 -7.12
C LEU A 45 -2.64 -7.47 -6.25
N LEU A 46 -2.44 -7.56 -4.95
CA LEU A 46 -3.49 -7.41 -3.95
C LEU A 46 -3.25 -6.11 -3.19
N VAL A 47 -4.14 -5.16 -3.38
CA VAL A 47 -4.15 -3.88 -2.65
C VAL A 47 -5.16 -3.98 -1.54
N ILE A 48 -4.75 -3.65 -0.32
CA ILE A 48 -5.57 -3.70 0.88
C ILE A 48 -5.48 -2.32 1.51
N GLU A 49 -6.58 -1.59 1.56
CA GLU A 49 -6.64 -0.35 2.31
C GLU A 49 -7.23 -0.60 3.71
N ASP A 50 -6.65 0.08 4.68
CA ASP A 50 -6.98 -0.01 6.09
C ASP A 50 -6.97 1.42 6.63
N GLY A 51 -8.10 2.10 6.52
CA GLY A 51 -8.18 3.52 6.81
C GLY A 51 -9.59 4.03 6.96
N TYR A 52 -10.05 4.80 5.96
CA TYR A 52 -11.46 5.23 5.95
C TYR A 52 -12.35 4.10 5.44
N PHE A 53 -11.86 3.36 4.45
CA PHE A 53 -12.44 2.11 3.99
C PHE A 53 -11.49 0.96 4.38
N ASN A 54 -12.04 -0.24 4.53
CA ASN A 54 -11.28 -1.47 4.80
C ASN A 54 -11.54 -2.46 3.67
N GLN A 55 -11.08 -2.11 2.47
CA GLN A 55 -11.36 -2.85 1.26
C GLN A 55 -10.12 -3.58 0.72
N ARG A 56 -10.36 -4.69 0.03
CA ARG A 56 -9.34 -5.49 -0.63
C ARG A 56 -9.64 -5.52 -2.12
N PHE A 57 -8.67 -5.10 -2.91
CA PHE A 57 -8.75 -5.00 -4.36
C PHE A 57 -7.67 -5.87 -4.98
N GLN A 58 -8.10 -6.89 -5.71
CA GLN A 58 -7.20 -7.66 -6.56
C GLN A 58 -7.19 -7.01 -7.94
N ILE A 59 -6.03 -6.48 -8.33
CA ILE A 59 -5.85 -5.73 -9.56
C ILE A 59 -4.59 -6.16 -10.29
N LYS A 60 -4.54 -5.87 -11.59
CA LYS A 60 -3.32 -6.05 -12.36
C LYS A 60 -2.30 -4.94 -12.10
N THR A 61 -1.02 -5.24 -12.27
CA THR A 61 0.09 -4.29 -12.14
C THR A 61 -0.13 -3.01 -12.96
N GLU A 62 -0.69 -3.12 -14.17
CA GLU A 62 -1.03 -1.98 -15.04
C GLU A 62 -2.03 -1.00 -14.39
N LYS A 63 -3.00 -1.51 -13.61
CA LYS A 63 -4.09 -0.72 -13.02
C LYS A 63 -3.70 -0.11 -11.67
N LEU A 64 -2.59 -0.55 -11.08
CA LEU A 64 -2.12 -0.08 -9.78
C LEU A 64 -1.94 1.43 -9.76
N LYS A 65 -1.33 2.00 -10.79
CA LYS A 65 -1.07 3.45 -10.87
C LYS A 65 -2.36 4.27 -10.74
N LYS A 66 -3.41 3.84 -11.44
CA LYS A 66 -4.71 4.51 -11.46
C LYS A 66 -5.46 4.30 -10.15
N LEU A 67 -5.51 3.06 -9.66
CA LEU A 67 -6.17 2.73 -8.40
C LEU A 67 -5.50 3.48 -7.24
N LEU A 68 -4.16 3.43 -7.15
CA LEU A 68 -3.41 4.10 -6.10
C LEU A 68 -3.66 5.61 -6.14
N LYS A 69 -3.70 6.25 -7.31
CA LYS A 69 -4.06 7.67 -7.39
C LYS A 69 -5.44 7.95 -6.78
N THR A 70 -6.46 7.17 -7.16
CA THR A 70 -7.82 7.29 -6.60
C THR A 70 -7.84 7.04 -5.09
N LEU A 71 -7.11 6.04 -4.61
CA LEU A 71 -6.98 5.73 -3.18
C LEU A 71 -6.31 6.87 -2.43
N LEU A 72 -5.21 7.41 -2.96
CA LEU A 72 -4.52 8.55 -2.35
C LEU A 72 -5.41 9.81 -2.31
N GLU A 73 -6.33 9.98 -3.26
CA GLU A 73 -7.29 11.09 -3.24
C GLU A 73 -8.43 10.86 -2.25
N LYS A 74 -9.03 9.66 -2.23
CA LYS A 74 -10.11 9.30 -1.31
C LYS A 74 -9.65 9.17 0.14
N GLU A 75 -8.55 8.45 0.36
CA GLU A 75 -8.08 8.04 1.68
C GLU A 75 -7.09 9.04 2.29
N PHE A 76 -6.34 9.75 1.44
CA PHE A 76 -5.35 10.76 1.84
C PHE A 76 -5.59 12.14 1.21
N PRO A 77 -6.80 12.73 1.31
CA PRO A 77 -7.10 14.01 0.68
C PRO A 77 -6.20 15.14 1.21
N ARG A 78 -5.85 15.11 2.50
CA ARG A 78 -5.04 16.15 3.17
C ARG A 78 -3.61 15.74 3.53
N SER A 79 -3.16 14.53 3.19
CA SER A 79 -1.78 14.12 3.48
C SER A 79 -0.87 14.39 2.30
N HIS A 80 0.11 15.28 2.49
CA HIS A 80 1.12 15.59 1.46
C HIS A 80 2.30 14.62 1.49
N LYS A 81 2.59 14.02 2.65
CA LYS A 81 3.73 13.12 2.85
C LYS A 81 3.26 11.73 3.32
N ILE A 82 3.75 10.70 2.65
CA ILE A 82 3.42 9.30 2.90
C ILE A 82 4.70 8.55 3.29
N ARG A 83 4.56 7.59 4.20
CA ARG A 83 5.63 6.68 4.57
C ARG A 83 5.46 5.40 3.79
N LEU A 84 6.51 4.99 3.11
CA LEU A 84 6.56 3.71 2.41
C LEU A 84 7.50 2.80 3.20
N TYR A 85 6.97 1.65 3.56
CA TYR A 85 7.70 0.58 4.20
C TYR A 85 7.73 -0.60 3.23
N VAL A 86 8.92 -1.08 2.92
CA VAL A 86 9.08 -2.34 2.20
C VAL A 86 9.04 -3.44 3.23
N MET A 87 8.03 -4.30 3.15
CA MET A 87 7.92 -5.46 4.00
C MET A 87 8.33 -6.70 3.20
N GLY A 88 8.72 -7.74 3.93
CA GLY A 88 9.13 -9.01 3.35
C GLY A 88 7.92 -9.81 2.85
N ARG A 89 8.01 -11.13 3.00
CA ARG A 89 6.94 -12.05 2.66
C ARG A 89 5.65 -11.70 3.39
N PHE A 90 4.57 -11.58 2.62
CA PHE A 90 3.21 -11.39 3.08
C PHE A 90 2.68 -12.71 3.64
N THR A 91 2.18 -12.65 4.86
CA THR A 91 1.43 -13.72 5.52
C THR A 91 0.14 -13.13 6.06
N GLU A 92 -0.93 -13.91 6.12
CA GLU A 92 -2.21 -13.43 6.67
C GLU A 92 -2.07 -12.93 8.12
N ASP A 93 -1.14 -13.51 8.89
CA ASP A 93 -0.78 -13.05 10.23
C ASP A 93 -0.23 -11.62 10.24
N ALA A 94 0.46 -11.19 9.17
CA ALA A 94 0.98 -9.84 9.05
C ALA A 94 -0.15 -8.79 9.03
N LEU A 95 -1.31 -9.09 8.43
CA LEU A 95 -2.48 -8.20 8.48
C LEU A 95 -3.04 -8.06 9.89
N GLY A 96 -3.08 -9.16 10.65
CA GLY A 96 -3.51 -9.16 12.05
C GLY A 96 -2.58 -8.33 12.95
N ARG A 97 -1.28 -8.28 12.63
CA ARG A 97 -0.30 -7.43 13.33
C ARG A 97 -0.41 -5.95 12.97
N ILE A 98 -0.82 -5.62 11.74
CA ILE A 98 -1.03 -4.21 11.33
C ILE A 98 -2.14 -3.56 12.16
N ASN A 99 -3.20 -4.32 12.49
CA ASN A 99 -4.31 -3.87 13.34
C ASN A 99 -4.01 -3.90 14.86
N ARG A 100 -2.88 -4.47 15.29
CA ARG A 100 -2.47 -4.47 16.70
C ARG A 100 -1.66 -3.22 17.04
N LYS A 101 -2.34 -2.08 17.09
CA LYS A 101 -1.98 -0.98 18.00
C LYS A 101 -3.20 -0.58 18.81
N ILE A 102 -3.49 -1.41 19.80
CA ILE A 102 -4.28 -1.05 20.98
C ILE A 102 -3.26 -0.68 22.04
N LEU A 103 -3.24 0.60 22.42
CA LEU A 103 -3.06 1.17 23.76
C LEU A 103 -2.89 2.67 23.61
#